data_AF-A0A2U1P7Q3-F1
#
_entry.id   AF-A0A2U1P7Q3-F1
#
_cell.length_a   1.000
_cell.length_b   1.000
_cell.length_c   1.000
_cell.angle_alpha   90.00
_cell.angle_beta   90.00
_cell.angle_gamma   90.00
#
_symmetry.space_group_name_H-M   'P 1'
#
loop_
_entity.id
_entity.type
_entity.pdbx_description
1 polymer ?
#
loop_
_entity_poly.entity_id
_entity_poly.type
_entity_poly.pdbx_seq_one_letter_code
_entity_poly.pdbx_strand_id
1 'polypeptide(L)'
;MNSDDEEINPVTMLLLNTDNNQLTKNGKTTELAPLPVQDKTYHFTSINSTLTIRQLPSQGLSFQLWPAAETFVKLFDTYKPSNTDPFSVTVTKCANDRKPIRILELGSGTGIVGITAAAILGGEVTVTDLPHVLPNMEYNVGDFDLVIGSDVVYHDNLYEPLIQTLKYLLLGSGEGEKDKERVFLMGHLRRWKKESSFFKKVRKMFRVDVVHEDGPSSVSRTGVVVYRFARKDAVFR
;
A
#
# COMPACT_ATOMS: atom_id res chain seq x y z
N MET A 1 -14.25 35.54 -19.69
CA MET A 1 -15.47 34.84 -20.11
C MET A 1 -15.23 34.35 -21.52
N ASN A 2 -15.09 33.06 -21.83
CA ASN A 2 -14.92 31.83 -21.07
C ASN A 2 -13.83 31.07 -21.83
N SER A 3 -12.83 30.56 -21.12
CA SER A 3 -11.90 29.57 -21.67
C SER A 3 -12.67 28.27 -21.80
N ASP A 4 -12.57 27.66 -22.98
CA ASP A 4 -13.16 26.37 -23.30
C ASP A 4 -12.76 25.33 -22.24
N ASP A 5 -13.72 24.93 -21.42
CA ASP A 5 -13.68 23.68 -20.68
C ASP A 5 -13.82 22.55 -21.70
N GLU A 6 -12.70 22.19 -22.34
CA GLU A 6 -12.62 20.90 -23.04
C GLU A 6 -12.76 19.80 -22.00
N GLU A 7 -14.00 19.32 -21.85
CA GLU A 7 -14.36 18.17 -21.04
C GLU A 7 -13.55 16.96 -21.56
N ILE A 8 -12.50 16.60 -20.82
CA ILE A 8 -11.63 15.47 -21.14
C ILE A 8 -12.50 14.21 -21.14
N ASN A 9 -12.83 13.73 -22.34
CA ASN A 9 -13.64 12.54 -22.51
C ASN A 9 -12.79 11.29 -22.15
N PRO A 10 -13.13 10.54 -21.10
CA PRO A 10 -12.36 9.36 -20.66
C PRO A 10 -12.34 8.24 -21.72
N VAL A 11 -13.32 8.21 -22.63
CA VAL A 11 -13.37 7.25 -23.75
C VAL A 11 -12.29 7.56 -24.78
N THR A 12 -11.98 8.84 -25.02
CA THR A 12 -10.92 9.25 -25.95
C THR A 12 -9.54 8.87 -25.42
N MET A 13 -9.33 8.91 -24.10
CA MET A 13 -8.10 8.43 -23.45
C MET A 13 -7.94 6.91 -23.53
N LEU A 14 -9.02 6.15 -23.46
CA LEU A 14 -9.02 4.69 -23.64
C LEU A 14 -8.58 4.28 -25.05
N LEU A 15 -8.93 5.06 -26.07
CA LEU A 15 -8.68 4.74 -27.47
C LEU A 15 -7.26 5.09 -27.94
N LEU A 16 -6.57 6.01 -27.26
CA LEU A 16 -5.19 6.38 -27.59
C LEU A 16 -4.17 5.26 -27.31
N ASN A 17 -4.54 4.25 -26.53
CA ASN A 17 -3.73 3.05 -26.28
C ASN A 17 -4.04 1.86 -27.21
N THR A 18 -4.98 2.01 -28.14
CA THR A 18 -5.30 0.98 -29.13
C THR A 18 -4.84 1.44 -30.51
N ASP A 19 -3.62 1.04 -30.89
CA ASP A 19 -3.20 1.10 -32.29
C ASP A 19 -4.10 0.19 -33.14
N ASN A 20 -4.83 0.83 -34.07
CA ASN A 20 -5.33 0.33 -35.35
C ASN A 20 -5.90 -1.10 -35.42
N ASN A 21 -7.23 -1.24 -35.29
CA ASN A 21 -8.06 -1.67 -36.44
C ASN A 21 -9.57 -1.73 -36.15
N GLN A 22 -10.32 -1.26 -37.16
CA GLN A 22 -11.72 -1.54 -37.46
C GLN A 22 -12.81 -0.75 -36.72
N LEU A 23 -13.20 0.37 -37.35
CA LEU A 23 -14.61 0.76 -37.45
C LEU A 23 -15.46 -0.45 -37.88
N THR A 24 -16.45 -0.83 -37.08
CA THR A 24 -17.72 -1.32 -37.66
C THR A 24 -18.90 -0.67 -36.95
N LYS A 25 -19.65 0.10 -37.75
CA LYS A 25 -21.03 0.48 -37.49
C LYS A 25 -21.87 -0.80 -37.44
N ASN A 26 -22.56 -1.05 -36.34
CA ASN A 26 -23.94 -1.56 -36.32
C ASN A 26 -24.39 -1.77 -34.86
N GLY A 27 -25.52 -1.16 -34.49
CA GLY A 27 -26.11 -1.18 -33.15
C GLY A 27 -26.57 -2.57 -32.70
N LYS A 28 -25.63 -3.41 -32.28
CA LYS A 28 -25.84 -4.54 -31.38
C LYS A 28 -24.88 -4.34 -30.20
N THR A 29 -25.42 -4.22 -29.00
CA THR A 29 -24.66 -4.30 -27.76
C THR A 29 -24.17 -5.74 -27.60
N THR A 30 -23.09 -6.08 -28.30
CA THR A 30 -22.21 -7.18 -27.91
C THR A 30 -21.58 -6.78 -26.59
N GLU A 31 -21.88 -7.52 -25.54
CA GLU A 31 -21.20 -7.44 -24.25
C GLU A 31 -19.70 -7.66 -24.54
N LEU A 32 -18.93 -6.58 -24.54
CA LEU A 32 -17.48 -6.63 -24.74
C LEU A 32 -16.90 -7.49 -23.62
N ALA A 33 -16.16 -8.54 -23.98
CA ALA A 33 -15.46 -9.35 -23.00
C ALA A 33 -14.61 -8.44 -22.09
N PRO A 34 -14.59 -8.67 -20.77
CA PRO A 34 -13.81 -7.84 -19.85
C PRO A 34 -12.35 -7.76 -20.32
N LEU A 35 -11.79 -6.55 -20.35
CA LEU A 35 -10.36 -6.38 -20.62
C LEU A 35 -9.53 -7.23 -19.64
N PRO A 36 -8.48 -7.92 -20.12
CA PRO A 36 -7.69 -8.82 -19.29
C PRO A 36 -6.93 -8.05 -18.20
N VAL A 37 -6.60 -8.76 -17.13
CA VAL A 37 -5.64 -8.30 -16.11
C VAL A 37 -4.29 -8.05 -16.78
N GLN A 38 -3.62 -6.96 -16.41
CA GLN A 38 -2.31 -6.59 -16.96
C GLN A 38 -1.33 -6.30 -15.82
N ASP A 39 -0.17 -6.95 -15.84
CA ASP A 39 0.91 -6.65 -14.90
C ASP A 39 2.00 -5.84 -15.61
N LYS A 40 2.45 -4.73 -14.99
CA LYS A 40 3.53 -3.89 -15.50
C LYS A 40 4.68 -3.84 -14.51
N THR A 41 5.88 -4.19 -14.97
CA THR A 41 7.09 -4.25 -14.14
C THR A 41 8.00 -3.06 -14.42
N TYR A 42 8.45 -2.42 -13.35
CA TYR A 42 9.41 -1.33 -13.32
C TYR A 42 10.70 -1.81 -12.68
N HIS A 43 11.83 -1.47 -13.29
CA HIS A 43 13.15 -1.71 -12.71
C HIS A 43 13.73 -0.39 -12.21
N PHE A 44 13.97 -0.32 -10.90
CA PHE A 44 14.56 0.83 -10.23
C PHE A 44 16.07 0.69 -10.20
N THR A 45 16.74 1.52 -10.98
CA THR A 45 18.19 1.53 -11.08
C THR A 45 18.87 2.09 -9.84
N SER A 46 18.22 3.04 -9.15
CA SER A 46 18.77 3.70 -7.95
C SER A 46 18.93 2.76 -6.76
N ILE A 47 18.02 1.79 -6.62
CA ILE A 47 17.99 0.83 -5.51
C ILE A 47 18.17 -0.62 -5.95
N ASN A 48 18.44 -0.84 -7.25
CA ASN A 48 18.58 -2.16 -7.87
C ASN A 48 17.44 -3.12 -7.49
N SER A 49 16.20 -2.67 -7.65
CA SER A 49 15.00 -3.40 -7.27
C SER A 49 13.97 -3.40 -8.39
N THR A 50 12.91 -4.19 -8.25
CA THR A 50 11.81 -4.28 -9.22
C THR A 50 10.47 -4.14 -8.52
N LEU A 51 9.55 -3.42 -9.15
CA LEU A 51 8.18 -3.29 -8.70
C LEU A 51 7.24 -3.72 -9.82
N THR A 52 6.34 -4.64 -9.51
CA THR A 52 5.28 -5.07 -10.43
C THR A 52 3.94 -4.53 -9.95
N ILE A 53 3.21 -3.90 -10.86
CA ILE A 53 1.90 -3.30 -10.61
C ILE A 53 0.86 -3.98 -11.47
N ARG A 54 -0.18 -4.50 -10.82
CA ARG A 54 -1.40 -5.00 -11.44
C ARG A 54 -2.33 -3.86 -11.82
N GLN A 55 -2.86 -3.99 -13.02
CA GLN A 55 -3.92 -3.17 -13.58
C GLN A 55 -5.13 -4.04 -13.91
N LEU A 56 -6.32 -3.51 -13.63
CA LEU A 56 -7.61 -4.16 -13.92
C LEU A 56 -8.46 -3.20 -14.78
N PRO A 57 -8.16 -3.04 -16.10
CA PRO A 57 -8.84 -2.05 -16.93
C PRO A 57 -10.37 -2.21 -16.96
N SER A 58 -10.85 -3.46 -16.82
CA SER A 58 -12.28 -3.79 -16.71
C SER A 58 -12.97 -3.24 -15.47
N GLN A 59 -12.23 -2.81 -14.44
CA GLN A 59 -12.77 -2.23 -13.21
C GLN A 59 -12.78 -0.69 -13.20
N GLY A 60 -12.32 -0.05 -14.28
CA GLY A 60 -12.40 1.39 -14.47
C GLY A 60 -11.06 2.12 -14.39
N LEU A 61 -11.14 3.45 -14.34
CA LEU A 61 -10.00 4.35 -14.54
C LEU A 61 -8.96 4.31 -13.40
N SER A 62 -9.41 4.10 -12.16
CA SER A 62 -8.52 4.02 -10.99
C SER A 62 -7.66 2.75 -10.97
N PHE A 63 -7.96 1.76 -11.80
CA PHE A 63 -7.25 0.47 -11.86
C PHE A 63 -6.22 0.42 -12.99
N GLN A 64 -5.89 1.56 -13.59
CA GLN A 64 -4.97 1.68 -14.73
C GLN A 64 -3.84 2.64 -14.41
N LEU A 65 -2.71 2.48 -15.10
CA LEU A 65 -1.56 3.36 -14.98
C LEU A 65 -1.72 4.57 -15.88
N TRP A 66 -1.46 5.74 -15.29
CA TRP A 66 -1.52 7.02 -15.96
C TRP A 66 -0.11 7.54 -16.24
N PRO A 67 0.14 8.21 -17.38
CA PRO A 67 1.46 8.75 -17.73
C PRO A 67 2.07 9.66 -16.65
N ALA A 68 1.22 10.38 -15.91
CA ALA A 68 1.65 11.21 -14.78
C ALA A 68 2.30 10.38 -13.65
N ALA A 69 1.70 9.25 -13.28
CA ALA A 69 2.24 8.36 -12.27
C ALA A 69 3.60 7.79 -12.72
N GLU A 70 3.72 7.39 -13.99
CA GLU A 70 4.98 6.90 -14.55
C GLU A 70 6.10 7.96 -14.56
N THR A 71 5.73 9.23 -14.69
CA THR A 71 6.66 10.34 -14.65
C THR A 71 7.24 10.47 -13.23
N PHE A 72 6.40 10.38 -12.20
CA PHE A 72 6.88 10.35 -10.81
C PHE A 72 7.78 9.15 -10.52
N VAL A 73 7.46 7.96 -11.04
CA VAL A 73 8.32 6.78 -10.91
C VAL A 73 9.72 7.05 -11.43
N LYS A 74 9.84 7.63 -12.63
CA LYS A 74 11.13 7.99 -13.24
C LYS A 74 11.86 9.07 -12.45
N LEU A 75 11.14 10.12 -12.01
CA LEU A 75 11.73 11.21 -11.23
C LEU A 75 12.26 10.72 -9.88
N PHE A 76 11.55 9.82 -9.21
CA PHE A 76 12.04 9.20 -7.99
C PHE A 76 13.22 8.27 -8.27
N ASP A 77 13.21 7.44 -9.33
CA ASP A 77 14.36 6.58 -9.62
C ASP A 77 15.63 7.35 -10.01
N THR A 78 15.51 8.56 -10.56
CA THR A 78 16.66 9.40 -10.89
C THR A 78 17.02 10.41 -9.79
N TYR A 79 16.24 10.47 -8.71
CA TYR A 79 16.43 11.40 -7.61
C TYR A 79 17.76 11.15 -6.89
N LYS A 80 18.50 12.25 -6.65
CA LYS A 80 19.66 12.27 -5.76
C LYS A 80 19.63 13.55 -4.93
N PRO A 81 19.97 13.53 -3.63
CA PRO A 81 20.01 14.74 -2.80
C PRO A 81 20.98 15.82 -3.31
N SER A 82 21.97 15.43 -4.13
CA SER A 82 22.95 16.34 -4.73
C SER A 82 22.45 17.02 -6.02
N ASN A 83 21.35 16.57 -6.60
CA ASN A 83 20.82 17.15 -7.83
C ASN A 83 20.24 18.55 -7.55
N THR A 84 20.41 19.46 -8.50
CA THR A 84 19.97 20.86 -8.39
C THR A 84 18.67 21.16 -9.15
N ASP A 85 18.07 20.16 -9.78
CA ASP A 85 16.80 20.32 -10.47
C ASP A 85 15.66 20.64 -9.48
N PRO A 86 14.60 21.35 -9.91
CA PRO A 86 13.53 21.80 -9.01
C PRO A 86 12.84 20.68 -8.22
N PHE A 87 12.72 19.47 -8.81
CA PHE A 87 12.11 18.33 -8.12
C PHE A 87 13.01 17.85 -6.98
N SER A 88 14.29 17.59 -7.26
CA SER A 88 15.24 17.12 -6.27
C SER A 88 15.45 18.13 -5.13
N VAL A 89 15.50 19.43 -5.44
CA VAL A 89 15.60 20.50 -4.43
C VAL A 89 14.37 20.49 -3.51
N THR A 90 13.17 20.33 -4.08
CA THR A 90 11.92 20.28 -3.31
C THR A 90 11.88 19.07 -2.38
N VAL A 91 12.15 17.88 -2.91
CA VAL A 91 12.14 16.63 -2.14
C VAL A 91 13.21 16.64 -1.05
N THR A 92 14.43 17.08 -1.36
CA THR A 92 15.55 17.14 -0.40
C THR A 92 15.22 18.09 0.76
N LYS A 93 14.63 19.25 0.46
CA LYS A 93 14.20 20.19 1.50
C LYS A 93 13.20 19.54 2.45
N CYS A 94 12.13 18.96 1.93
CA CYS A 94 11.11 18.29 2.75
C CYS A 94 11.67 17.11 3.56
N ALA A 95 12.60 16.34 2.97
CA ALA A 95 13.24 15.20 3.65
C ALA A 95 14.22 15.63 4.76
N ASN A 96 14.76 16.86 4.68
CA ASN A 96 15.61 17.42 5.72
C ASN A 96 14.80 18.05 6.87
N ASP A 97 13.62 18.61 6.56
CA ASP A 97 12.74 19.23 7.56
C ASP A 97 12.15 18.19 8.54
N ARG A 98 11.97 16.93 8.12
CA ARG A 98 11.43 15.85 8.96
C ARG A 98 12.00 14.48 8.58
N LYS A 99 12.45 13.72 9.59
CA LYS A 99 12.87 12.32 9.44
C LYS A 99 12.10 11.39 10.39
N PRO A 100 11.39 10.36 9.89
CA PRO A 100 11.16 10.06 8.47
C PRO A 100 10.25 11.11 7.80
N ILE A 101 10.44 11.33 6.50
CA ILE A 101 9.53 12.17 5.70
C ILE A 101 8.14 11.53 5.72
N ARG A 102 7.09 12.34 5.88
CA ARG A 102 5.70 11.87 5.85
C ARG A 102 5.05 12.34 4.57
N ILE A 103 4.51 11.40 3.79
CA ILE A 103 3.98 11.62 2.46
C ILE A 103 2.54 11.12 2.43
N LEU A 104 1.63 11.94 1.90
CA LEU A 104 0.26 11.57 1.63
C LEU A 104 0.05 11.60 0.11
N GLU A 105 -0.38 10.49 -0.45
CA GLU A 105 -0.81 10.41 -1.84
C GLU A 105 -2.35 10.40 -1.89
N LEU A 106 -2.90 11.27 -2.74
CA LEU A 106 -4.34 11.39 -3.00
C LEU A 106 -4.64 10.87 -4.40
N GLY A 107 -5.63 9.99 -4.54
CA GLY A 107 -5.97 9.39 -5.84
C GLY A 107 -4.89 8.42 -6.30
N SER A 108 -4.46 7.53 -5.41
CA SER A 108 -3.34 6.63 -5.62
C SER A 108 -3.55 5.63 -6.76
N GLY A 109 -4.80 5.30 -7.09
CA GLY A 109 -5.18 4.34 -8.11
C GLY A 109 -4.51 2.98 -7.90
N THR A 110 -3.48 2.71 -8.69
CA THR A 110 -2.66 1.50 -8.55
C THR A 110 -1.69 1.54 -7.36
N GLY A 111 -1.43 2.69 -6.74
CA GLY A 111 -0.51 2.85 -5.62
C GLY A 111 0.96 3.04 -6.00
N ILE A 112 1.30 3.01 -7.29
CA ILE A 112 2.68 2.98 -7.78
C ILE A 112 3.55 4.15 -7.29
N VAL A 113 3.00 5.37 -7.23
CA VAL A 113 3.79 6.55 -6.84
C VAL A 113 4.09 6.51 -5.35
N GLY A 114 3.10 6.19 -4.52
CA GLY A 114 3.30 6.03 -3.08
C GLY A 114 4.32 4.93 -2.74
N ILE A 115 4.25 3.78 -3.41
CA ILE A 115 5.23 2.69 -3.24
C ILE A 115 6.63 3.15 -3.64
N THR A 116 6.75 3.81 -4.79
CA THR A 116 8.04 4.31 -5.28
C THR A 116 8.62 5.34 -4.33
N ALA A 117 7.81 6.29 -3.85
CA ALA A 117 8.23 7.30 -2.89
C ALA A 117 8.70 6.67 -1.57
N ALA A 118 7.98 5.66 -1.07
CA ALA A 118 8.39 4.92 0.12
C ALA A 118 9.75 4.24 -0.06
N ALA A 119 9.93 3.52 -1.18
CA ALA A 119 11.13 2.77 -1.49
C ALA A 119 12.37 3.67 -1.69
N ILE A 120 12.21 4.79 -2.38
CA ILE A 120 13.31 5.71 -2.71
C ILE A 120 13.66 6.65 -1.56
N LEU A 121 12.66 7.17 -0.85
CA LEU A 121 12.86 8.20 0.18
C LEU A 121 12.96 7.65 1.61
N GLY A 122 12.61 6.38 1.83
CA GLY A 122 12.55 5.80 3.18
C GLY A 122 11.52 6.51 4.07
N GLY A 123 10.44 7.02 3.47
CA GLY A 123 9.41 7.80 4.13
C GLY A 123 8.21 6.99 4.60
N GLU A 124 7.46 7.55 5.55
CA GLU A 124 6.12 7.06 5.88
C GLU A 124 5.12 7.57 4.83
N VAL A 125 4.57 6.65 4.03
CA VAL A 125 3.60 6.99 2.98
C VAL A 125 2.21 6.51 3.34
N THR A 126 1.25 7.40 3.31
CA THR A 126 -0.18 7.08 3.34
C THR A 126 -0.74 7.23 1.93
N VAL A 127 -1.24 6.16 1.36
CA VAL A 127 -1.89 6.14 0.03
C VAL A 127 -3.40 6.14 0.20
N THR A 128 -4.12 6.90 -0.60
CA THR A 128 -5.58 7.05 -0.46
C THR A 128 -6.28 7.07 -1.81
N ASP A 129 -7.43 6.41 -1.88
CA ASP A 129 -8.32 6.42 -3.03
C ASP A 129 -9.76 6.15 -2.57
N LEU A 130 -10.69 6.08 -3.51
CA LEU A 130 -12.08 5.70 -3.27
C LEU A 130 -12.17 4.26 -2.74
N PRO A 131 -13.16 3.94 -1.89
CA PRO A 131 -13.26 2.64 -1.22
C PRO A 131 -13.20 1.41 -2.14
N HIS A 132 -13.70 1.52 -3.38
CA HIS A 132 -13.74 0.42 -4.33
C HIS A 132 -12.37 0.10 -4.96
N VAL A 133 -11.41 1.03 -4.88
CA VAL A 133 -10.05 0.89 -5.45
C VAL A 133 -9.09 0.21 -4.48
N LEU A 134 -9.38 0.32 -3.17
CA LEU A 134 -8.52 -0.19 -2.10
C LEU A 134 -8.08 -1.64 -2.28
N PRO A 135 -8.92 -2.61 -2.70
CA PRO A 135 -8.48 -4.00 -2.84
C PRO A 135 -7.39 -4.22 -3.90
N ASN A 136 -7.44 -3.49 -5.02
CA ASN A 136 -6.39 -3.58 -6.06
C ASN A 136 -5.14 -2.81 -5.65
N MET A 137 -5.32 -1.68 -4.96
CA MET A 137 -4.19 -0.94 -4.39
C MET A 137 -3.48 -1.78 -3.31
N GLU A 138 -4.21 -2.53 -2.49
CA GLU A 138 -3.63 -3.43 -1.48
C GLU A 138 -2.79 -4.55 -2.12
N TYR A 139 -3.24 -5.09 -3.26
CA TYR A 139 -2.44 -6.02 -4.06
C TYR A 139 -1.12 -5.41 -4.56
N ASN A 140 -1.14 -4.15 -4.99
CA ASN A 140 0.00 -3.48 -5.58
C ASN A 140 1.01 -2.92 -4.57
N VAL A 141 0.51 -2.40 -3.44
CA VAL A 141 1.33 -1.82 -2.36
C VAL A 141 2.23 -2.85 -1.70
N GLY A 142 1.96 -4.12 -1.99
CA GLY A 142 2.96 -5.17 -1.94
C GLY A 142 2.93 -5.98 -0.67
N ASP A 143 3.81 -6.97 -0.71
CA ASP A 143 3.76 -8.17 0.10
C ASP A 143 4.78 -8.06 1.25
N PHE A 144 4.32 -7.61 2.41
CA PHE A 144 5.16 -7.28 3.56
C PHE A 144 5.62 -8.51 4.34
N ASP A 145 6.93 -8.67 4.55
CA ASP A 145 7.47 -9.69 5.46
C ASP A 145 7.30 -9.30 6.94
N LEU A 146 7.30 -7.99 7.22
CA LEU A 146 7.20 -7.42 8.55
C LEU A 146 6.23 -6.22 8.57
N VAL A 147 5.15 -6.35 9.33
CA VAL A 147 4.20 -5.28 9.64
C VAL A 147 4.49 -4.79 11.06
N ILE A 148 4.49 -3.49 11.32
CA ILE A 148 4.71 -2.93 12.67
C ILE A 148 3.53 -2.07 13.07
N GLY A 149 3.04 -2.26 14.30
CA GLY A 149 1.99 -1.44 14.90
C GLY A 149 2.40 -0.98 16.30
N SER A 150 2.12 0.27 16.64
CA SER A 150 2.36 0.81 17.98
C SER A 150 1.05 1.35 18.54
N ASP A 151 0.62 0.77 19.67
CA ASP A 151 -0.59 1.12 20.42
C ASP A 151 -1.89 1.10 19.59
N VAL A 152 -2.03 0.11 18.70
CA VAL A 152 -3.17 -0.03 17.77
C VAL A 152 -4.43 -0.69 18.38
N VAL A 153 -4.35 -1.18 19.63
CA VAL A 153 -5.45 -1.90 20.31
C VAL A 153 -5.99 -1.08 21.47
N TYR A 154 -6.89 -0.13 21.20
CA TYR A 154 -7.40 0.80 22.21
C TYR A 154 -8.92 0.95 22.24
N HIS A 155 -9.61 0.83 21.10
CA HIS A 155 -11.08 0.86 21.03
C HIS A 155 -11.66 -0.49 20.58
N ASP A 156 -12.66 -0.98 21.30
CA ASP A 156 -13.21 -2.33 21.14
C ASP A 156 -14.01 -2.52 19.84
N ASN A 157 -14.62 -1.46 19.33
CA ASN A 157 -15.26 -1.47 18.01
C ASN A 157 -14.25 -1.66 16.86
N LEU A 158 -12.96 -1.36 17.06
CA LEU A 158 -11.92 -1.51 16.05
C LEU A 158 -11.21 -2.87 16.09
N TYR A 159 -11.50 -3.71 17.09
CA TYR A 159 -10.84 -5.02 17.23
C TYR A 159 -11.12 -5.93 16.04
N GLU A 160 -12.38 -6.03 15.61
CA GLU A 160 -12.74 -6.92 14.51
C GLU A 160 -12.16 -6.41 13.18
N PRO A 161 -12.28 -5.12 12.79
CA PRO A 161 -11.58 -4.57 11.63
C PRO A 161 -10.08 -4.84 11.63
N LEU A 162 -9.38 -4.55 12.73
CA LEU A 162 -7.93 -4.79 12.84
C LEU A 162 -7.58 -6.27 12.69
N ILE A 163 -8.37 -7.18 13.29
CA ILE A 163 -8.17 -8.63 13.14
C ILE A 163 -8.33 -9.06 11.67
N GLN A 164 -9.30 -8.50 10.95
CA GLN A 164 -9.48 -8.81 9.52
C GLN A 164 -8.31 -8.29 8.69
N THR A 165 -7.82 -7.08 8.97
CA THR A 165 -6.59 -6.54 8.35
C THR A 165 -5.40 -7.46 8.63
N LEU A 166 -5.17 -7.87 9.88
CA LEU A 166 -4.06 -8.78 10.22
C LEU A 166 -4.22 -10.17 9.56
N LYS A 167 -5.44 -10.67 9.38
CA LYS A 167 -5.67 -11.93 8.64
C LYS A 167 -5.28 -11.78 7.18
N TYR A 168 -5.74 -10.71 6.55
CA TYR A 168 -5.43 -10.43 5.16
C TYR A 168 -3.92 -10.32 4.98
N LEU A 169 -3.25 -9.49 5.81
CA LEU A 169 -1.82 -9.24 5.71
C LEU A 169 -0.96 -10.48 6.03
N LEU A 170 -1.31 -11.26 7.06
CA LEU A 170 -0.43 -12.34 7.55
C LEU A 170 -0.79 -13.75 7.06
N LEU A 171 -2.01 -13.98 6.61
CA LEU A 171 -2.47 -15.29 6.12
C LEU A 171 -2.62 -15.33 4.59
N GLY A 172 -2.61 -14.17 3.94
CA GLY A 172 -2.74 -14.03 2.49
C GLY A 172 -4.15 -14.30 1.97
N SER A 173 -4.35 -14.02 0.69
CA SER A 173 -5.66 -14.16 0.02
C SER A 173 -5.75 -15.31 -1.00
N GLY A 174 -4.66 -16.05 -1.25
CA GLY A 174 -4.62 -17.10 -2.28
C GLY A 174 -3.61 -18.24 -2.01
N GLU A 175 -3.76 -19.34 -2.78
CA GLU A 175 -2.98 -20.58 -2.60
C GLU A 175 -1.47 -20.45 -2.85
N GLY A 176 -1.03 -19.44 -3.60
CA GLY A 176 0.39 -19.17 -3.89
C GLY A 176 1.13 -18.31 -2.87
N GLU A 177 0.44 -17.72 -1.89
CA GLU A 177 1.04 -16.90 -0.82
C GLU A 177 1.38 -17.70 0.44
N LYS A 178 1.04 -19.00 0.47
CA LYS A 178 1.16 -19.83 1.68
C LYS A 178 2.60 -20.14 2.10
N ASP A 179 3.59 -19.91 1.27
CA ASP A 179 4.98 -20.25 1.59
C ASP A 179 5.80 -19.07 2.12
N LYS A 180 5.23 -17.86 2.12
CA LYS A 180 5.92 -16.65 2.59
C LYS A 180 5.58 -16.36 4.05
N GLU A 181 6.59 -16.38 4.91
CA GLU A 181 6.41 -16.09 6.34
C GLU A 181 6.34 -14.57 6.56
N ARG A 182 5.16 -14.11 6.99
CA ARG A 182 4.91 -12.69 7.32
C ARG A 182 4.67 -12.55 8.81
N VAL A 183 5.20 -11.48 9.38
CA VAL A 183 5.19 -11.23 10.82
C VAL A 183 4.60 -9.85 11.10
N PHE A 184 3.79 -9.74 12.16
CA PHE A 184 3.39 -8.45 12.71
C PHE A 184 4.02 -8.24 14.08
N LEU A 185 4.76 -7.15 14.28
CA LEU A 185 5.25 -6.71 15.58
C LEU A 185 4.36 -5.60 16.13
N MET A 186 3.85 -5.79 17.34
CA MET A 186 2.97 -4.84 18.00
C MET A 186 3.56 -4.37 19.32
N GLY A 187 4.00 -3.11 19.39
CA GLY A 187 4.24 -2.45 20.66
C GLY A 187 2.89 -2.09 21.29
N HIS A 188 2.61 -2.54 22.51
CA HIS A 188 1.33 -2.32 23.18
C HIS A 188 1.51 -1.94 24.63
N LEU A 189 0.83 -0.85 25.04
CA LEU A 189 0.68 -0.50 26.44
C LEU A 189 -0.65 -1.04 26.94
N ARG A 190 -0.63 -1.98 27.88
CA ARG A 190 -1.88 -2.52 28.43
C ARG A 190 -2.55 -1.47 29.31
N ARG A 191 -3.65 -0.89 28.84
CA ARG A 191 -4.37 0.18 29.56
C ARG A 191 -5.66 -0.35 30.19
N TRP A 192 -6.36 -1.28 29.53
CA TRP A 192 -7.69 -1.73 29.97
C TRP A 192 -7.87 -3.26 29.97
N LYS A 193 -8.68 -3.79 30.90
CA LYS A 193 -8.98 -5.23 30.99
C LYS A 193 -9.72 -5.76 29.75
N LYS A 194 -10.45 -4.89 29.03
CA LYS A 194 -11.26 -5.23 27.85
C LYS A 194 -10.40 -5.68 26.66
N GLU A 195 -9.14 -5.24 26.58
CA GLU A 195 -8.16 -5.63 25.56
C GLU A 195 -7.87 -7.13 25.55
N SER A 196 -8.07 -7.82 26.68
CA SER A 196 -7.93 -9.28 26.76
C SER A 196 -8.86 -10.03 25.79
N SER A 197 -9.98 -9.43 25.39
CA SER A 197 -10.87 -9.99 24.39
C SER A 197 -10.28 -10.00 22.97
N PHE A 198 -9.51 -8.95 22.61
CA PHE A 198 -8.74 -8.90 21.36
C PHE A 198 -7.70 -10.02 21.33
N PHE A 199 -6.87 -10.13 22.37
CA PHE A 199 -5.83 -11.16 22.47
C PHE A 199 -6.40 -12.58 22.44
N LYS A 200 -7.58 -12.81 23.04
CA LYS A 200 -8.27 -14.10 22.97
C LYS A 200 -8.72 -14.44 21.54
N LYS A 201 -9.11 -13.45 20.73
CA LYS A 201 -9.51 -13.66 19.32
C LYS A 201 -8.29 -13.94 18.43
N VAL A 202 -7.28 -13.09 18.46
CA VAL A 202 -6.06 -13.23 17.62
C VAL A 202 -5.30 -14.52 17.90
N ARG A 203 -5.20 -14.98 19.16
CA ARG A 203 -4.56 -16.28 19.49
C ARG A 203 -5.26 -17.50 18.91
N LYS A 204 -6.53 -17.38 18.50
CA LYS A 204 -7.22 -18.46 17.76
C LYS A 204 -6.69 -18.58 16.33
N MET A 205 -6.20 -17.50 15.75
CA MET A 205 -5.85 -17.37 14.32
C MET A 205 -4.33 -17.33 14.09
N PHE A 206 -3.59 -16.73 15.02
CA PHE A 206 -2.15 -16.48 14.92
C PHE A 206 -1.39 -17.13 16.09
N ARG A 207 -0.12 -17.47 15.87
CA ARG A 207 0.84 -17.59 16.98
C ARG A 207 1.15 -16.17 17.47
N VAL A 208 1.09 -15.96 18.78
CA VAL A 208 1.36 -14.66 19.40
C VAL A 208 2.36 -14.82 20.54
N ASP A 209 3.56 -14.31 20.32
CA ASP A 209 4.69 -14.40 21.24
C ASP A 209 5.01 -13.01 21.81
N VAL A 210 5.61 -12.93 22.99
CA VAL A 210 6.25 -11.70 23.47
C VAL A 210 7.70 -11.75 23.04
N VAL A 211 8.17 -10.70 22.36
CA VAL A 211 9.57 -10.61 21.88
C VAL A 211 10.38 -9.55 22.63
N HIS A 212 9.72 -8.61 23.32
CA HIS A 212 10.38 -7.62 24.17
C HIS A 212 9.41 -7.08 25.23
N GLU A 213 9.93 -6.72 26.40
CA GLU A 213 9.21 -6.00 27.45
C GLU A 213 10.09 -4.87 27.98
N ASP A 214 9.60 -3.64 27.92
CA ASP A 214 10.18 -2.54 28.69
C ASP A 214 9.63 -2.58 30.11
N GLY A 215 10.49 -2.30 31.10
CA GLY A 215 10.07 -2.10 32.48
C GLY A 215 9.21 -0.83 32.65
N PRO A 216 8.57 -0.63 33.82
CA PRO A 216 7.87 0.61 34.14
C PRO A 216 8.81 1.82 33.98
N SER A 217 8.32 2.90 33.37
CA SER A 217 9.07 4.15 33.25
C SER A 217 8.66 5.15 34.32
N SER A 218 9.37 6.27 34.44
CA SER A 218 9.01 7.38 35.33
C SER A 218 7.62 7.96 35.08
N VAL A 219 7.02 7.67 33.91
CA VAL A 219 5.75 8.23 33.43
C VAL A 219 4.61 7.19 33.41
N SER A 220 4.89 5.89 33.54
CA SER A 220 3.88 4.82 33.46
C SER A 220 4.18 3.65 34.39
N ARG A 221 3.19 3.23 35.18
CA ARG A 221 3.25 2.05 36.06
C ARG A 221 3.27 0.72 35.29
N THR A 222 2.89 0.74 34.03
CA THR A 222 2.91 -0.40 33.10
C THR A 222 3.93 -0.16 32.00
N GLY A 223 4.75 -1.16 31.71
CA GLY A 223 5.72 -1.13 30.62
C GLY A 223 5.08 -1.43 29.27
N VAL A 224 5.79 -1.09 28.19
CA VAL A 224 5.40 -1.45 26.81
C VAL A 224 5.84 -2.89 26.55
N VAL A 225 4.94 -3.68 25.96
CA VAL A 225 5.25 -5.04 25.53
C VAL A 225 5.23 -5.10 24.01
N VAL A 226 6.25 -5.69 23.40
CA VAL A 226 6.28 -5.97 21.97
C VAL A 226 5.86 -7.41 21.74
N TYR A 227 4.74 -7.57 21.05
CA TYR A 227 4.20 -8.86 20.66
C TYR A 227 4.55 -9.16 19.21
N ARG A 228 4.84 -10.43 18.91
CA ARG A 228 4.99 -10.95 17.55
C ARG A 228 3.80 -11.81 17.19
N PHE A 229 3.16 -11.50 16.08
CA PHE A 229 2.06 -12.27 15.50
C PHE A 229 2.55 -12.91 14.21
N ALA A 230 2.29 -14.21 14.06
CA ALA A 230 2.66 -14.96 12.88
C ALA A 230 1.64 -16.06 12.62
N ARG A 231 1.77 -16.74 11.48
CA ARG A 231 1.01 -17.98 11.25
C ARG A 231 1.30 -19.01 12.34
N LYS A 232 0.40 -19.98 12.52
CA LYS A 232 0.58 -21.00 13.56
C LYS A 232 1.69 -21.99 13.25
N ASP A 233 1.96 -22.21 11.98
CA ASP A 233 2.96 -23.13 11.44
C ASP A 233 4.32 -22.47 11.14
N ALA A 234 4.42 -21.15 11.31
CA ALA A 234 5.66 -20.39 11.18
C ALA A 234 6.80 -20.97 12.04
N VAL A 235 8.05 -20.94 11.57
CA VAL A 235 9.21 -21.48 12.28
C VAL A 235 10.29 -20.41 12.38
N PHE A 236 10.45 -19.84 13.57
CA PHE A 236 11.52 -18.88 13.85
C PHE A 236 12.75 -19.63 14.35
N ARG A 237 13.86 -19.55 13.61
CA ARG A 237 15.17 -20.07 14.02
C ARG A 237 15.92 -19.06 14.89
#